data_AF-A0A0E2DG22-F1
#
_entry.id   AF-A0A0E2DG22-F1
#
_cell.length_a   1.000
_cell.length_b   1.000
_cell.length_c   1.000
_cell.angle_alpha   90.00
_cell.angle_beta   90.00
_cell.angle_gamma   90.00
#
_symmetry.space_group_name_H-M   'P 1'
#
loop_
_entity.id
_entity.type
_entity.pdbx_description
1 polymer ?
#
loop_
_entity_poly.entity_id
_entity_poly.type
_entity_poly.pdbx_seq_one_letter_code
_entity_poly.pdbx_strand_id
1 'polypeptide(L)'
;MNFSNLLCVLVAIFILFLGIYTYFLPDRKKIQTYFLYFTICFSIWLFSFVGRQFVSFDFRHIVLDWMLIPAIFFPILLDKIISLISDPEQKESKWKIGILFLIVTYFLWAAITCSYSINVDRSNFNYTSTIHYHIFISYQIVYVGFSILKLVKLIYKKSGAQRVRLTLMCIGVITMLSFALIFIYILPLNGMFYGSLSSIGALIHFIFWTIAILQYNAFDTKYSIFVQESVPLLNKISINLFLFLFKILDPIEFRKSDFLFKRFFYSRVLYAEMQLREKTDLDFFQRAEVLARRYDRCKINF
;
A
#
# COMPACT_ATOMS: atom_id res chain seq x y z
N MET A 1 12.92 -14.93 -21.60
CA MET A 1 11.75 -14.58 -20.76
C MET A 1 11.15 -13.30 -21.31
N ASN A 2 9.85 -13.27 -21.64
CA ASN A 2 9.22 -12.07 -22.22
C ASN A 2 9.28 -10.90 -21.22
N PHE A 3 9.41 -9.66 -21.72
CA PHE A 3 9.47 -8.44 -20.89
C PHE A 3 8.36 -8.39 -19.83
N SER A 4 7.14 -8.76 -20.19
CA SER A 4 5.99 -8.80 -19.28
C SER A 4 6.18 -9.77 -18.10
N ASN A 5 6.85 -10.91 -18.31
CA ASN A 5 7.11 -11.87 -17.25
C ASN A 5 8.23 -11.38 -16.32
N LEU A 6 9.27 -10.75 -16.88
CA LEU A 6 10.33 -10.13 -16.09
C LEU A 6 9.79 -9.02 -15.20
N LEU A 7 8.95 -8.15 -15.76
CA LEU A 7 8.23 -7.13 -15.01
C LEU A 7 7.44 -7.76 -13.85
N CYS A 8 6.66 -8.81 -14.13
CA CYS A 8 5.83 -9.47 -13.13
C CYS A 8 6.66 -10.03 -11.95
N VAL A 9 7.80 -10.69 -12.24
CA VAL A 9 8.73 -11.20 -11.23
C VAL A 9 9.34 -10.07 -10.39
N LEU A 10 9.86 -9.03 -11.05
CA LEU A 10 10.48 -7.90 -10.35
C LEU A 10 9.46 -7.18 -9.45
N VAL A 11 8.24 -6.99 -9.94
CA VAL A 11 7.15 -6.39 -9.16
C VAL A 11 6.76 -7.27 -7.99
N ALA A 12 6.65 -8.59 -8.16
CA ALA A 12 6.34 -9.52 -7.07
C ALA A 12 7.40 -9.46 -5.96
N ILE A 13 8.68 -9.51 -6.33
CA ILE A 13 9.79 -9.39 -5.36
C ILE A 13 9.75 -8.04 -4.64
N PHE A 14 9.52 -6.95 -5.39
CA PHE A 14 9.44 -5.61 -4.82
C PHE A 14 8.26 -5.44 -3.85
N ILE A 15 7.08 -5.95 -4.19
CA ILE A 15 5.89 -5.93 -3.32
C ILE A 15 6.16 -6.70 -2.02
N LEU A 16 6.78 -7.88 -2.13
CA LEU A 16 7.17 -8.68 -0.98
C LEU A 16 8.18 -7.95 -0.09
N PHE A 17 9.18 -7.30 -0.70
CA PHE A 17 10.13 -6.46 0.01
C PHE A 17 9.45 -5.32 0.78
N LEU A 18 8.47 -4.61 0.19
CA LEU A 18 7.73 -3.56 0.87
C LEU A 18 6.95 -4.10 2.08
N GLY A 19 6.33 -5.28 1.93
CA GLY A 19 5.64 -5.97 3.02
C GLY A 19 6.57 -6.31 4.18
N ILE A 20 7.70 -6.94 3.89
CA ILE A 20 8.71 -7.32 4.90
C ILE A 20 9.29 -6.08 5.57
N TYR A 21 9.66 -5.06 4.78
CA TYR A 21 10.23 -3.81 5.29
C TYR A 21 9.29 -3.12 6.27
N THR A 22 8.01 -2.98 5.90
CA THR A 22 7.02 -2.35 6.78
C THR A 22 6.76 -3.17 8.04
N TYR A 23 6.84 -4.50 7.99
CA TYR A 23 6.66 -5.37 9.14
C TYR A 23 7.75 -5.24 10.21
N PHE A 24 8.99 -4.97 9.83
CA PHE A 24 10.09 -4.84 10.79
C PHE A 24 10.06 -3.56 11.61
N LEU A 25 9.33 -2.53 11.18
CA LEU A 25 9.20 -1.27 11.92
C LEU A 25 8.42 -1.47 13.23
N PRO A 26 8.76 -0.76 14.31
CA PRO A 26 8.19 -1.00 15.63
C PRO A 26 6.69 -0.66 15.74
N ASP A 27 6.20 0.30 14.96
CA ASP A 27 4.88 0.91 15.16
C ASP A 27 3.73 0.12 14.51
N ARG A 28 2.57 0.02 15.18
CA ARG A 28 1.30 -0.50 14.60
C ARG A 28 1.39 -1.91 13.98
N LYS A 29 2.07 -2.84 14.67
CA LYS A 29 2.27 -4.24 14.26
C LYS A 29 1.02 -4.93 13.68
N LYS A 30 -0.17 -4.74 14.27
CA LYS A 30 -1.41 -5.35 13.74
C LYS A 30 -1.64 -5.03 12.25
N ILE A 31 -1.56 -3.76 11.86
CA ILE A 31 -1.81 -3.33 10.47
C ILE A 31 -0.70 -3.84 9.56
N GLN A 32 0.55 -3.74 10.02
CA GLN A 32 1.70 -4.21 9.27
C GLN A 32 1.66 -5.72 9.03
N THR A 33 1.19 -6.52 9.98
CA THR A 33 1.00 -7.96 9.80
C THR A 33 -0.04 -8.26 8.71
N TYR A 34 -1.20 -7.59 8.72
CA TYR A 34 -2.20 -7.78 7.66
C TYR A 34 -1.68 -7.29 6.30
N PHE A 35 -0.92 -6.20 6.28
CA PHE A 35 -0.27 -5.72 5.06
C PHE A 35 0.80 -6.69 4.54
N LEU A 36 1.56 -7.34 5.42
CA LEU A 36 2.48 -8.42 5.06
C LEU A 36 1.72 -9.61 4.45
N TYR A 37 0.62 -10.06 5.06
CA TYR A 37 -0.20 -11.12 4.46
C TYR A 37 -0.75 -10.71 3.08
N PHE A 38 -1.14 -9.45 2.94
CA PHE A 38 -1.64 -8.92 1.67
C PHE A 38 -0.56 -8.90 0.58
N THR A 39 0.64 -8.43 0.89
CA THR A 39 1.79 -8.43 -0.03
C THR A 39 2.25 -9.85 -0.38
N ILE A 40 2.24 -10.79 0.58
CA ILE A 40 2.54 -12.21 0.31
C ILE A 40 1.51 -12.81 -0.65
N CYS A 41 0.21 -12.64 -0.39
CA CYS A 41 -0.83 -13.17 -1.27
C CYS A 41 -0.71 -12.59 -2.69
N PHE A 42 -0.46 -11.28 -2.81
CA PHE A 42 -0.26 -10.62 -4.11
C PHE A 42 1.00 -11.11 -4.82
N SER A 43 2.09 -11.32 -4.10
CA SER A 43 3.35 -11.80 -4.69
C SER A 43 3.19 -13.23 -5.19
N ILE A 44 2.53 -14.12 -4.43
CA ILE A 44 2.21 -15.49 -4.86
C ILE A 44 1.35 -15.44 -6.13
N TRP A 45 0.31 -14.61 -6.16
CA TRP A 45 -0.54 -14.45 -7.33
C TRP A 45 0.25 -13.99 -8.58
N LEU A 46 1.12 -13.00 -8.42
CA LEU A 46 1.97 -12.51 -9.52
C LEU A 46 2.98 -13.56 -9.98
N PHE A 47 3.63 -14.28 -9.06
CA PHE A 47 4.52 -15.38 -9.41
C PHE A 47 3.80 -16.48 -10.18
N SER A 48 2.54 -16.76 -9.89
CA SER A 48 1.74 -17.76 -10.61
C SER A 48 1.58 -17.46 -12.10
N PHE A 49 1.55 -16.18 -12.52
CA PHE A 49 1.52 -15.82 -13.95
C PHE A 49 2.76 -16.26 -14.73
N VAL A 50 3.90 -16.33 -14.04
CA VAL A 50 5.19 -16.75 -14.61
C VAL A 50 5.40 -18.24 -14.40
N GLY A 51 5.09 -18.75 -13.20
CA GLY A 51 5.17 -20.17 -12.84
C GLY A 51 4.39 -21.07 -13.80
N ARG A 52 3.20 -20.65 -14.25
CA ARG A 52 2.39 -21.42 -15.20
C ARG A 52 3.07 -21.73 -16.53
N GLN A 53 4.11 -20.99 -16.92
CA GLN A 53 4.85 -21.21 -18.18
C GLN A 53 5.77 -22.43 -18.11
N PHE A 54 6.20 -22.80 -16.90
CA PHE A 54 7.10 -23.94 -16.67
C PHE A 54 6.34 -25.25 -16.42
N VAL A 55 5.01 -25.20 -16.42
CA VAL A 55 4.15 -26.36 -16.14
C VAL A 55 3.86 -27.09 -17.44
N SER A 56 3.96 -28.42 -17.39
CA SER A 56 3.66 -29.29 -18.53
C SER A 56 2.20 -29.13 -18.96
N PHE A 57 1.95 -29.42 -20.24
CA PHE A 57 0.69 -29.13 -20.92
C PHE A 57 -0.54 -29.70 -20.22
N ASP A 58 -0.40 -30.86 -19.59
CA ASP A 58 -1.50 -31.57 -18.93
C ASP A 58 -1.99 -30.88 -17.65
N PHE A 59 -1.10 -30.21 -16.92
CA PHE A 59 -1.44 -29.55 -15.65
C PHE A 59 -1.74 -28.05 -15.79
N ARG A 60 -1.67 -27.48 -17.00
CA ARG A 60 -1.88 -26.03 -17.20
C ARG A 60 -3.26 -25.53 -16.76
N HIS A 61 -4.31 -26.34 -16.94
CA HIS A 61 -5.67 -26.00 -16.50
C HIS A 61 -5.77 -25.86 -14.97
N ILE A 62 -5.12 -26.75 -14.22
CA ILE A 62 -5.08 -26.72 -12.76
C ILE A 62 -4.39 -25.46 -12.27
N VAL A 63 -3.26 -25.11 -12.89
CA VAL A 63 -2.48 -23.94 -12.46
C VAL A 63 -3.20 -22.62 -12.77
N LEU A 64 -3.99 -22.56 -13.85
CA LEU A 64 -4.83 -21.39 -14.16
C LEU A 64 -5.91 -21.16 -13.10
N ASP A 65 -6.47 -22.20 -12.52
CA ASP A 65 -7.51 -22.07 -11.50
C ASP A 65 -6.90 -21.85 -10.11
N TRP A 66 -5.82 -22.57 -9.79
CA TRP A 66 -5.10 -22.43 -8.52
C TRP A 66 -4.42 -21.07 -8.37
N MET A 67 -4.06 -20.40 -9.47
CA MET A 67 -3.53 -19.04 -9.38
C MET A 67 -4.54 -18.07 -8.75
N LEU A 68 -5.84 -18.36 -8.78
CA LEU A 68 -6.87 -17.49 -8.20
C LEU A 68 -7.01 -17.63 -6.68
N ILE A 69 -6.44 -18.69 -6.08
CA ILE A 69 -6.55 -18.96 -4.64
C ILE A 69 -6.06 -17.77 -3.79
N PRO A 70 -4.86 -17.18 -4.02
CA PRO A 70 -4.43 -16.01 -3.24
C PRO A 70 -5.35 -14.81 -3.44
N ALA A 71 -5.95 -14.65 -4.62
CA ALA A 71 -6.82 -13.52 -4.94
C ALA A 71 -8.15 -13.58 -4.18
N ILE A 72 -8.62 -14.76 -3.75
CA ILE A 72 -9.79 -14.90 -2.86
C ILE A 72 -9.65 -14.02 -1.61
N PHE A 73 -8.44 -13.91 -1.07
CA PHE A 73 -8.17 -13.19 0.17
C PHE A 73 -7.97 -11.68 -0.01
N PHE A 74 -7.83 -11.18 -1.26
CA PHE A 74 -7.50 -9.77 -1.50
C PHE A 74 -8.52 -8.80 -0.90
N PRO A 75 -9.84 -8.93 -1.16
CA PRO A 75 -10.80 -7.96 -0.65
C PRO A 75 -10.93 -8.01 0.87
N ILE A 76 -10.76 -9.20 1.45
CA ILE A 76 -10.83 -9.44 2.90
C ILE A 76 -9.67 -8.72 3.60
N LEU A 77 -8.45 -8.92 3.12
CA LEU A 77 -7.25 -8.27 3.66
C LEU A 77 -7.31 -6.76 3.46
N LEU A 78 -7.77 -6.31 2.28
CA LEU A 78 -7.98 -4.90 1.96
C LEU A 78 -8.91 -4.22 2.96
N ASP A 79 -10.13 -4.74 3.16
CA ASP A 79 -11.08 -4.16 4.11
C ASP A 79 -10.57 -4.23 5.55
N LYS A 80 -9.85 -5.30 5.92
CA LYS A 80 -9.28 -5.43 7.26
C LYS A 80 -8.25 -4.35 7.54
N ILE A 81 -7.36 -4.07 6.59
CA ILE A 81 -6.36 -3.00 6.71
C ILE A 81 -7.04 -1.64 6.82
N ILE A 82 -8.02 -1.34 5.96
CA ILE A 82 -8.77 -0.07 5.98
C ILE A 82 -9.49 0.14 7.31
N SER A 83 -10.10 -0.91 7.84
CA SER A 83 -10.77 -0.93 9.14
C SER A 83 -9.81 -0.56 10.27
N LEU A 84 -8.68 -1.27 10.37
CA LEU A 84 -7.68 -1.06 11.42
C LEU A 84 -6.98 0.31 11.34
N ILE A 85 -6.83 0.85 10.13
CA ILE A 85 -6.28 2.21 9.95
C ILE A 85 -7.24 3.27 10.49
N SER A 86 -8.54 3.03 10.38
CA SER A 86 -9.60 3.94 10.82
C SER A 86 -9.85 3.85 12.31
N ASP A 87 -9.85 2.63 12.83
CA ASP A 87 -10.09 2.28 14.23
C ASP A 87 -9.25 1.02 14.60
N PRO A 88 -8.14 1.19 15.34
CA PRO A 88 -7.24 0.09 15.73
C PRO A 88 -7.88 -0.97 16.63
N GLU A 89 -8.96 -0.64 17.33
CA GLU A 89 -9.65 -1.52 18.28
C GLU A 89 -10.88 -2.20 17.67
N GLN A 90 -11.18 -1.90 16.40
CA GLN A 90 -12.35 -2.41 15.72
C GLN A 90 -12.38 -3.95 15.70
N LYS A 91 -13.38 -4.50 16.41
CA LYS A 91 -13.72 -5.93 16.36
C LYS A 91 -14.58 -6.22 15.14
N GLU A 92 -14.32 -7.33 14.47
CA GLU A 92 -15.19 -7.80 13.39
C GLU A 92 -16.47 -8.40 13.97
N SER A 93 -17.59 -8.17 13.27
CA SER A 93 -18.84 -8.84 13.59
C SER A 93 -18.73 -10.34 13.30
N LYS A 94 -19.19 -11.19 14.24
CA LYS A 94 -19.22 -12.66 14.06
C LYS A 94 -20.03 -13.08 12.83
N TRP A 95 -21.11 -12.37 12.53
CA TRP A 95 -21.94 -12.61 11.33
C TRP A 95 -21.17 -12.37 10.04
N LYS A 96 -20.37 -11.30 9.99
CA LYS A 96 -19.52 -10.98 8.83
C LYS A 96 -18.47 -12.08 8.62
N ILE A 97 -17.87 -12.59 9.70
CA ILE A 97 -16.91 -13.70 9.63
C ILE A 97 -17.59 -14.96 9.07
N GLY A 98 -18.79 -15.30 9.53
CA GLY A 98 -19.55 -16.46 9.02
C GLY A 98 -19.86 -16.37 7.53
N ILE A 99 -20.32 -15.21 7.05
CA ILE A 99 -20.59 -14.98 5.62
C ILE A 99 -19.31 -15.09 4.80
N LEU A 100 -18.22 -14.46 5.26
CA LEU A 100 -16.93 -14.55 4.59
C LEU A 100 -16.41 -15.98 4.53
N PHE A 101 -16.60 -16.77 5.59
CA PHE A 101 -16.21 -18.18 5.62
C PHE A 101 -16.95 -18.98 4.54
N LEU A 102 -18.27 -18.78 4.39
CA LEU A 102 -19.05 -19.45 3.34
C LEU A 102 -18.58 -19.06 1.93
N ILE A 103 -18.36 -17.76 1.69
CA ILE A 103 -17.88 -17.24 0.40
C ILE A 103 -16.49 -17.81 0.06
N VAL A 104 -15.56 -17.79 1.02
CA VAL A 104 -14.20 -18.32 0.83
C VAL A 104 -14.24 -19.82 0.56
N THR A 105 -15.06 -20.57 1.31
CA THR A 105 -15.20 -22.02 1.13
C THR A 105 -15.71 -22.36 -0.28
N TYR A 106 -16.71 -21.61 -0.78
CA TYR A 106 -17.22 -21.77 -2.13
C TYR A 106 -16.14 -21.54 -3.19
N PHE A 107 -15.37 -20.45 -3.09
CA PHE A 107 -14.32 -20.16 -4.06
C PHE A 107 -13.12 -21.10 -3.97
N LEU A 108 -12.77 -21.57 -2.76
CA LEU A 108 -11.76 -22.61 -2.61
C LEU A 108 -12.21 -23.93 -3.24
N TRP A 109 -13.47 -24.32 -3.03
CA TRP A 109 -14.03 -25.49 -3.72
C TRP A 109 -13.91 -25.34 -5.24
N ALA A 110 -14.36 -24.22 -5.81
CA ALA A 110 -14.29 -23.96 -7.24
C ALA A 110 -12.85 -23.95 -7.79
N ALA A 111 -11.88 -23.47 -7.01
CA ALA A 111 -10.46 -23.50 -7.37
C ALA A 111 -9.91 -24.94 -7.38
N ILE A 112 -10.24 -25.73 -6.34
CA ILE A 112 -9.76 -27.10 -6.19
C ILE A 112 -10.36 -28.01 -7.27
N THR A 113 -11.64 -27.84 -7.60
CA THR A 113 -12.31 -28.60 -8.66
C THR A 113 -12.04 -28.07 -10.07
N CYS A 114 -11.15 -27.07 -10.21
CA CYS A 114 -10.78 -26.46 -11.49
C CYS A 114 -12.00 -26.02 -12.32
N SER A 115 -12.94 -25.33 -11.68
CA SER A 115 -14.23 -24.97 -12.26
C SER A 115 -14.32 -23.51 -12.72
N TYR A 116 -13.23 -22.74 -12.69
CA TYR A 116 -13.20 -21.35 -13.15
C TYR A 116 -13.01 -21.21 -14.65
N SER A 117 -12.27 -22.12 -15.27
CA SER A 117 -11.90 -22.00 -16.67
C SER A 117 -12.12 -23.31 -17.43
N ILE A 118 -12.60 -23.20 -18.67
CA ILE A 118 -12.60 -24.30 -19.64
C ILE A 118 -11.49 -23.99 -20.64
N ASN A 119 -10.49 -24.86 -20.72
CA ASN A 119 -9.38 -24.66 -21.65
C ASN A 119 -9.83 -24.90 -23.09
N VAL A 120 -9.72 -23.85 -23.93
CA VAL A 120 -10.05 -23.92 -25.36
C VAL A 120 -8.80 -24.23 -26.18
N ASP A 121 -7.65 -23.63 -25.84
CA ASP A 121 -6.36 -23.96 -26.45
C ASP A 121 -5.27 -23.97 -25.38
N ARG A 122 -4.80 -25.19 -25.08
CA ARG A 122 -3.78 -25.49 -24.07
C ARG A 122 -2.38 -24.98 -24.47
N SER A 123 -2.14 -24.68 -25.75
CA SER A 123 -0.84 -24.20 -26.23
C SER A 123 -0.62 -22.71 -25.93
N ASN A 124 -1.66 -21.90 -26.10
CA ASN A 124 -1.61 -20.44 -25.96
C ASN A 124 -2.22 -19.88 -24.65
N PHE A 125 -2.60 -20.75 -23.70
CA PHE A 125 -3.31 -20.37 -22.46
C PHE A 125 -4.66 -19.67 -22.73
N ASN A 126 -5.31 -19.99 -23.86
CA ASN A 126 -6.64 -19.46 -24.13
C ASN A 126 -7.67 -20.29 -23.38
N TYR A 127 -8.48 -19.60 -22.58
CA TYR A 127 -9.56 -20.20 -21.80
C TYR A 127 -10.87 -19.48 -22.05
N THR A 128 -11.97 -20.23 -21.94
CA THR A 128 -13.30 -19.66 -21.77
C THR A 128 -13.64 -19.60 -20.30
N SER A 129 -14.04 -18.41 -19.86
CA SER A 129 -14.49 -18.17 -18.49
C SER A 129 -15.79 -18.94 -18.21
N THR A 130 -15.86 -19.64 -17.08
CA THR A 130 -17.12 -20.23 -16.62
C THR A 130 -17.94 -19.23 -15.82
N ILE A 131 -19.18 -19.60 -15.50
CA ILE A 131 -20.02 -18.82 -14.58
C ILE A 131 -19.34 -18.61 -13.20
N HIS A 132 -18.56 -19.58 -12.72
CA HIS A 132 -17.84 -19.47 -11.45
C HIS A 132 -16.79 -18.36 -11.49
N TYR A 133 -16.12 -18.18 -12.63
CA TYR A 133 -15.16 -17.09 -12.81
C TYR A 133 -15.85 -15.73 -12.82
N HIS A 134 -16.99 -15.60 -13.50
CA HIS A 134 -17.77 -14.36 -13.48
C HIS A 134 -18.29 -14.02 -12.08
N ILE A 135 -18.75 -15.01 -11.31
CA ILE A 135 -19.16 -14.83 -9.91
C ILE A 135 -17.96 -14.38 -9.06
N PHE A 136 -16.79 -14.98 -9.27
CA PHE A 136 -15.55 -14.59 -8.57
C PHE A 136 -15.13 -13.15 -8.89
N ILE A 137 -15.10 -12.77 -10.16
CA ILE A 137 -14.78 -11.39 -10.56
C ILE A 137 -15.82 -10.41 -9.99
N SER A 138 -17.11 -10.75 -10.02
CA SER A 138 -18.17 -9.94 -9.42
C SER A 138 -17.96 -9.75 -7.92
N TYR A 139 -17.59 -10.80 -7.20
CA TYR A 139 -17.23 -10.73 -5.78
C TYR A 139 -16.07 -9.74 -5.54
N GLN A 140 -15.00 -9.81 -6.34
CA GLN A 140 -13.86 -8.89 -6.24
C GLN A 140 -14.30 -7.45 -6.46
N ILE A 141 -15.02 -7.17 -7.55
CA ILE A 141 -15.47 -5.82 -7.91
C ILE A 141 -16.38 -5.23 -6.84
N VAL A 142 -17.38 -5.98 -6.40
CA VAL A 142 -18.35 -5.51 -5.41
C VAL A 142 -17.66 -5.20 -4.08
N TYR A 143 -16.79 -6.10 -3.60
CA TYR A 143 -16.14 -5.94 -2.30
C TYR A 143 -15.06 -4.85 -2.29
N VAL A 144 -14.28 -4.76 -3.38
CA VAL A 144 -13.34 -3.64 -3.57
C VAL A 144 -14.09 -2.32 -3.73
N GLY A 145 -15.23 -2.31 -4.44
CA GLY A 145 -16.12 -1.15 -4.55
C GLY A 145 -16.63 -0.67 -3.19
N PHE A 146 -17.09 -1.58 -2.33
CA PHE A 146 -17.45 -1.25 -0.94
C PHE A 146 -16.27 -0.67 -0.16
N SER A 147 -15.07 -1.19 -0.37
CA SER A 147 -13.85 -0.69 0.27
C SER A 147 -13.49 0.72 -0.19
N ILE A 148 -13.67 1.04 -1.48
CA ILE A 148 -13.51 2.39 -2.03
C ILE A 148 -14.53 3.35 -1.40
N LEU A 149 -15.82 2.97 -1.37
CA LEU A 149 -16.87 3.81 -0.75
C LEU A 149 -16.56 4.09 0.72
N LYS A 150 -16.08 3.08 1.45
CA LYS A 150 -15.65 3.21 2.84
C LYS A 150 -14.47 4.19 2.97
N LEU A 151 -13.45 4.08 2.13
CA LEU A 151 -12.32 5.00 2.09
C LEU A 151 -12.77 6.44 1.80
N VAL A 152 -13.62 6.64 0.79
CA VAL A 152 -14.17 7.97 0.45
C VAL A 152 -14.90 8.58 1.64
N LYS A 153 -15.78 7.82 2.30
CA LYS A 153 -16.48 8.29 3.50
C LYS A 153 -15.51 8.68 4.63
N LEU A 154 -14.44 7.92 4.82
CA LEU A 154 -13.42 8.21 5.83
C LEU A 154 -12.58 9.44 5.48
N ILE A 155 -12.27 9.66 4.20
CA ILE A 155 -11.55 10.85 3.71
C ILE A 155 -12.33 12.13 4.04
N TYR A 156 -13.66 12.11 3.87
CA TYR A 156 -14.50 13.27 4.23
C TYR A 156 -14.65 13.45 5.75
N LYS A 157 -14.58 12.38 6.54
CA LYS A 157 -14.76 12.43 8.00
C LYS A 157 -13.49 12.81 8.76
N LYS A 158 -12.31 12.44 8.24
CA LYS A 158 -11.02 12.63 8.92
C LYS A 158 -10.30 13.87 8.37
N SER A 159 -9.49 14.50 9.19
CA SER A 159 -8.64 15.64 8.82
C SER A 159 -7.15 15.32 8.98
N GLY A 160 -6.30 16.24 8.55
CA GLY A 160 -4.86 16.18 8.77
C GLY A 160 -4.16 15.06 8.00
N ALA A 161 -3.07 14.55 8.58
CA ALA A 161 -2.28 13.46 8.00
C ALA A 161 -3.13 12.21 7.71
N GLN A 162 -4.14 11.91 8.54
CA GLN A 162 -5.01 10.76 8.33
C GLN A 162 -5.81 10.86 7.02
N ARG A 163 -6.26 12.07 6.65
CA ARG A 163 -6.97 12.29 5.38
C ARG A 163 -6.07 12.01 4.17
N VAL A 164 -4.81 12.44 4.24
CA VAL A 164 -3.81 12.22 3.18
C VAL A 164 -3.54 10.72 3.01
N ARG A 165 -3.34 10.00 4.11
CA ARG A 165 -3.11 8.55 4.10
C ARG A 165 -4.27 7.82 3.45
N LEU A 166 -5.50 8.12 3.85
CA LEU A 166 -6.70 7.49 3.27
C LEU A 166 -6.85 7.83 1.78
N THR A 167 -6.47 9.04 1.37
CA THR A 167 -6.50 9.46 -0.04
C THR A 167 -5.50 8.68 -0.88
N LEU A 168 -4.24 8.55 -0.41
CA LEU A 168 -3.22 7.70 -1.05
C LEU A 168 -3.70 6.26 -1.20
N MET A 169 -4.31 5.69 -0.14
CA MET A 169 -4.86 4.35 -0.20
C MET A 169 -5.98 4.23 -1.22
N CYS A 170 -6.89 5.21 -1.28
CA CYS A 170 -7.99 5.24 -2.23
C CYS A 170 -7.51 5.29 -3.68
N ILE A 171 -6.55 6.17 -3.99
CA ILE A 171 -5.91 6.25 -5.31
C ILE A 171 -5.31 4.90 -5.68
N GLY A 172 -4.53 4.29 -4.78
CA GLY A 172 -3.94 2.98 -5.01
C GLY A 172 -4.98 1.89 -5.31
N VAL A 173 -6.09 1.84 -4.58
CA VAL A 173 -7.16 0.85 -4.82
C VAL A 173 -7.83 1.06 -6.17
N ILE A 174 -8.16 2.31 -6.51
CA ILE A 174 -8.77 2.65 -7.80
C ILE A 174 -7.84 2.25 -8.95
N THR A 175 -6.54 2.58 -8.86
CA THR A 175 -5.56 2.21 -9.88
C THR A 175 -5.47 0.69 -10.05
N MET A 176 -5.38 -0.07 -8.95
CA MET A 176 -5.34 -1.54 -9.05
C MET A 176 -6.61 -2.10 -9.70
N LEU A 177 -7.79 -1.62 -9.29
CA LEU A 177 -9.06 -2.07 -9.84
C LEU A 177 -9.15 -1.78 -11.35
N SER A 178 -8.76 -0.59 -11.80
CA SER A 178 -8.76 -0.22 -13.22
C SER A 178 -7.86 -1.15 -14.05
N PHE A 179 -6.62 -1.38 -13.61
CA PHE A 179 -5.71 -2.29 -14.31
C PHE A 179 -6.21 -3.74 -14.28
N ALA A 180 -6.76 -4.20 -13.16
CA ALA A 180 -7.33 -5.53 -13.06
C ALA A 180 -8.50 -5.72 -14.03
N LEU A 181 -9.44 -4.77 -14.06
CA LEU A 181 -10.59 -4.83 -14.98
C LEU A 181 -10.15 -4.89 -16.44
N ILE A 182 -9.18 -4.08 -16.84
CA ILE A 182 -8.68 -4.06 -18.22
C ILE A 182 -7.98 -5.39 -18.56
N PHE A 183 -6.97 -5.79 -17.78
CA PHE A 183 -6.06 -6.88 -18.17
C PHE A 183 -6.54 -8.29 -17.80
N ILE A 184 -7.44 -8.42 -16.81
CA ILE A 184 -7.89 -9.74 -16.29
C ILE A 184 -9.34 -10.03 -16.71
N TYR A 185 -10.13 -9.00 -17.03
CA TYR A 185 -11.54 -9.20 -17.38
C TYR A 185 -11.87 -8.76 -18.80
N ILE A 186 -11.74 -7.48 -19.13
CA ILE A 186 -12.18 -6.93 -20.42
C ILE A 186 -11.37 -7.49 -21.59
N LEU A 187 -10.03 -7.48 -21.50
CA LEU A 187 -9.18 -7.98 -22.59
C LEU A 187 -9.33 -9.50 -22.81
N PRO A 188 -9.35 -10.36 -21.77
CA PRO A 188 -9.59 -11.80 -21.97
C PRO A 188 -10.94 -12.13 -22.59
N LEU A 189 -12.00 -11.36 -22.31
CA LEU A 189 -13.30 -11.54 -22.99
C LEU A 189 -13.24 -11.27 -24.49
N ASN A 190 -12.28 -10.44 -24.92
CA ASN A 190 -12.00 -10.16 -26.34
C ASN A 190 -10.92 -11.10 -26.92
N GLY A 191 -10.52 -12.16 -26.20
CA GLY A 191 -9.50 -13.11 -26.61
C GLY A 191 -8.05 -12.63 -26.47
N MET A 192 -7.81 -11.50 -25.80
CA MET A 192 -6.47 -10.94 -25.57
C MET A 192 -5.98 -11.21 -24.14
N PHE A 193 -4.97 -12.08 -23.98
CA PHE A 193 -4.51 -12.55 -22.67
C PHE A 193 -3.23 -11.85 -22.20
N TYR A 194 -3.37 -10.63 -21.67
CA TYR A 194 -2.25 -9.82 -21.13
C TYR A 194 -2.28 -9.66 -19.60
N GLY A 195 -2.75 -10.70 -18.89
CA GLY A 195 -2.96 -10.66 -17.43
C GLY A 195 -1.72 -10.23 -16.63
N SER A 196 -0.51 -10.59 -17.05
CA SER A 196 0.74 -10.20 -16.38
C SER A 196 0.98 -8.68 -16.32
N LEU A 197 0.38 -7.89 -17.22
CA LEU A 197 0.47 -6.42 -17.19
C LEU A 197 -0.34 -5.78 -16.05
N SER A 198 -1.24 -6.52 -15.39
CA SER A 198 -1.89 -6.06 -14.16
C SER A 198 -0.90 -5.80 -13.02
N SER A 199 0.33 -6.35 -13.11
CA SER A 199 1.43 -6.07 -12.19
C SER A 199 1.79 -4.58 -12.12
N ILE A 200 1.57 -3.80 -13.18
CA ILE A 200 1.79 -2.34 -13.17
C ILE A 200 0.84 -1.66 -12.19
N GLY A 201 -0.45 -2.03 -12.23
CA GLY A 201 -1.45 -1.53 -11.29
C GLY A 201 -1.13 -1.93 -9.85
N ALA A 202 -0.68 -3.17 -9.65
CA ALA A 202 -0.25 -3.65 -8.34
C ALA A 202 0.96 -2.87 -7.81
N LEU A 203 1.96 -2.59 -8.64
CA LEU A 203 3.13 -1.81 -8.27
C LEU A 203 2.74 -0.42 -7.74
N ILE A 204 1.93 0.31 -8.50
CA ILE A 204 1.47 1.66 -8.12
C ILE A 204 0.66 1.60 -6.81
N HIS A 205 -0.23 0.62 -6.69
CA HIS A 205 -1.04 0.39 -5.50
C HIS A 205 -0.18 0.20 -4.24
N PHE A 206 0.78 -0.73 -4.28
CA PHE A 206 1.60 -1.05 -3.12
C PHE A 206 2.58 0.05 -2.76
N ILE A 207 3.06 0.85 -3.71
CA ILE A 207 3.85 2.05 -3.42
C ILE A 207 3.02 3.04 -2.61
N PHE A 208 1.82 3.40 -3.08
CA PHE A 208 0.98 4.35 -2.36
C PHE A 208 0.53 3.84 -0.99
N TRP A 209 0.21 2.55 -0.90
CA TRP A 209 -0.17 1.92 0.36
C TRP A 209 0.97 1.89 1.36
N THR A 210 2.18 1.58 0.91
CA THR A 210 3.38 1.60 1.77
C THR A 210 3.62 3.01 2.31
N ILE A 211 3.57 4.03 1.45
CA ILE A 211 3.70 5.43 1.88
C ILE A 211 2.62 5.79 2.91
N ALA A 212 1.37 5.42 2.65
CA ALA A 212 0.25 5.69 3.54
C ALA A 212 0.38 4.98 4.90
N ILE A 213 0.96 3.78 4.94
CA ILE A 213 1.18 3.05 6.20
C ILE A 213 2.34 3.67 6.98
N LEU A 214 3.44 3.97 6.30
CA LEU A 214 4.69 4.49 6.88
C LEU A 214 4.58 5.93 7.41
N GLN A 215 3.88 6.82 6.69
CA GLN A 215 3.78 8.24 7.04
C GLN A 215 2.68 8.50 8.08
N TYR A 216 2.75 7.84 9.23
CA TYR A 216 1.79 8.03 10.32
C TYR A 216 1.91 9.44 10.92
N ASN A 217 3.13 9.84 11.32
CA ASN A 217 3.44 11.18 11.81
C ASN A 217 4.47 11.86 10.90
N ALA A 218 3.98 12.46 9.81
CA ALA A 218 4.86 13.11 8.83
C ALA A 218 5.67 14.27 9.43
N PHE A 219 5.10 15.05 10.35
CA PHE A 219 5.83 16.14 11.02
C PHE A 219 6.83 15.65 12.07
N ASP A 220 6.55 14.56 12.78
CA ASP A 220 7.53 13.93 13.67
C ASP A 220 8.67 13.31 12.85
N THR A 221 8.36 12.69 11.72
CA THR A 221 9.38 12.17 10.80
C THR A 221 10.24 13.33 10.26
N LYS A 222 9.63 14.46 9.91
CA LYS A 222 10.35 15.69 9.50
C LYS A 222 11.28 16.16 10.62
N TYR A 223 10.81 16.09 11.86
CA TYR A 223 11.57 16.47 13.03
C TYR A 223 12.72 15.49 13.34
N SER A 224 12.52 14.18 13.29
CA SER A 224 13.61 13.21 13.51
C SER A 224 14.69 13.30 12.43
N ILE A 225 14.31 13.56 11.17
CA ILE A 225 15.28 13.89 10.11
C ILE A 225 16.08 15.14 10.49
N PHE A 226 15.40 16.15 11.02
CA PHE A 226 16.00 17.40 11.46
C PHE A 226 16.97 17.20 12.66
N VAL A 227 16.61 16.38 13.65
CA VAL A 227 17.46 16.06 14.82
C VAL A 227 18.57 15.06 14.46
N GLN A 228 18.63 14.58 13.20
CA GLN A 228 19.53 13.51 12.74
C GLN A 228 19.37 12.20 13.50
N GLU A 229 18.16 11.95 14.00
CA GLU A 229 17.78 10.64 14.51
C GLU A 229 17.65 9.64 13.35
N SER A 230 17.83 8.35 13.65
CA SER A 230 17.71 7.30 12.65
C SER A 230 16.27 7.19 12.14
N VAL A 231 16.02 7.72 10.94
CA VAL A 231 14.73 7.63 10.26
C VAL A 231 14.78 6.55 9.19
N PRO A 232 13.78 5.65 9.10
CA PRO A 232 13.73 4.63 8.05
C PRO A 232 13.84 5.24 6.64
N LEU A 233 14.60 4.61 5.76
CA LEU A 233 14.92 5.14 4.43
C LEU A 233 13.68 5.45 3.58
N LEU A 234 12.67 4.56 3.56
CA LEU A 234 11.43 4.81 2.82
C LEU A 234 10.63 5.99 3.40
N ASN A 235 10.68 6.23 4.71
CA ASN A 235 10.05 7.40 5.32
C ASN A 235 10.76 8.68 4.85
N LYS A 236 12.10 8.67 4.80
CA LYS A 236 12.90 9.81 4.34
C LYS A 236 12.65 10.16 2.88
N ILE A 237 12.49 9.17 2.01
CA ILE A 237 12.23 9.39 0.57
C ILE A 237 10.80 9.89 0.34
N SER A 238 9.82 9.32 1.04
CA SER A 238 8.40 9.59 0.77
C SER A 238 7.85 10.83 1.47
N ILE A 239 8.57 11.43 2.42
CA ILE A 239 8.07 12.52 3.25
C ILE A 239 7.71 13.77 2.44
N ASN A 240 8.53 14.13 1.45
CA ASN A 240 8.29 15.34 0.64
C ASN A 240 7.01 15.21 -0.18
N LEU A 241 6.82 14.05 -0.82
CA LEU A 241 5.59 13.74 -1.54
C LEU A 241 4.38 13.78 -0.61
N PHE A 242 4.50 13.21 0.59
CA PHE A 242 3.41 13.21 1.57
C PHE A 242 3.06 14.63 2.04
N LEU A 243 4.05 15.45 2.37
CA LEU A 243 3.83 16.84 2.81
C LEU A 243 3.24 17.71 1.70
N PHE A 244 3.68 17.50 0.45
CA PHE A 244 3.08 18.15 -0.71
C PHE A 244 1.58 17.81 -0.83
N LEU A 245 1.24 16.52 -0.74
CA LEU A 245 -0.17 16.09 -0.75
C LEU A 245 -0.95 16.62 0.45
N PHE A 246 -0.33 16.71 1.63
CA PHE A 246 -0.95 17.28 2.82
C PHE A 246 -1.31 18.76 2.61
N LYS A 247 -0.38 19.55 2.06
CA LYS A 247 -0.63 20.96 1.73
C LYS A 247 -1.83 21.14 0.79
N ILE A 248 -2.05 20.22 -0.16
CA ILE A 248 -3.15 20.28 -1.12
C ILE A 248 -4.46 19.78 -0.51
N LEU A 249 -4.43 18.62 0.16
CA LEU A 249 -5.64 17.91 0.58
C LEU A 249 -6.25 18.47 1.87
N ASP A 250 -5.43 19.03 2.76
CA ASP A 250 -5.90 19.67 4.00
C ASP A 250 -5.00 20.87 4.37
N PRO A 251 -5.13 22.00 3.64
CA PRO A 251 -4.26 23.15 3.82
C PRO A 251 -4.39 23.79 5.21
N ILE A 252 -5.56 23.71 5.84
CA ILE A 252 -5.81 24.31 7.15
C ILE A 252 -5.01 23.53 8.21
N GLU A 253 -5.16 22.21 8.24
CA GLU A 253 -4.48 21.38 9.23
C GLU A 253 -2.96 21.29 8.94
N PHE A 254 -2.58 21.35 7.66
CA PHE A 254 -1.17 21.50 7.27
C PHE A 254 -0.56 22.78 7.84
N ARG A 255 -1.22 23.94 7.72
CA ARG A 255 -0.72 25.21 8.28
C ARG A 255 -0.56 25.15 9.79
N LYS A 256 -1.53 24.55 10.51
CA LYS A 256 -1.42 24.36 11.96
C LYS A 256 -0.24 23.48 12.33
N SER A 257 -0.10 22.34 11.66
CA SER A 257 0.99 21.39 11.92
C SER A 257 2.36 21.99 11.60
N ASP A 258 2.47 22.73 10.49
CA ASP A 258 3.69 23.45 10.11
C ASP A 258 4.02 24.59 11.10
N PHE A 259 3.01 25.32 11.56
CA PHE A 259 3.20 26.33 12.60
C PHE A 259 3.68 25.71 13.92
N LEU A 260 3.08 24.60 14.35
CA LEU A 260 3.50 23.88 15.56
C LEU A 260 4.94 23.38 15.43
N PHE A 261 5.30 22.81 14.28
CA PHE A 261 6.67 22.40 13.97
C PHE A 261 7.64 23.57 14.05
N LYS A 262 7.32 24.71 13.41
CA LYS A 262 8.13 25.93 13.46
C LYS A 262 8.27 26.46 14.89
N ARG A 263 7.17 26.51 15.66
CA ARG A 263 7.19 26.95 17.06
C ARG A 263 8.12 26.08 17.90
N PHE A 264 8.05 24.76 17.74
CA PHE A 264 8.94 23.80 18.42
C PHE A 264 10.40 23.94 17.98
N PHE A 265 10.63 24.18 16.70
CA PHE A 265 11.96 24.42 16.17
C PHE A 265 12.56 25.69 16.80
N TYR A 266 11.86 26.82 16.72
CA TYR A 266 12.36 28.08 17.26
C TYR A 266 12.53 28.05 18.78
N SER A 267 11.66 27.35 19.52
CA SER A 267 11.85 27.20 20.97
C SER A 267 13.14 26.43 21.31
N ARG A 268 13.49 25.40 20.53
CA ARG A 268 14.78 24.70 20.70
C ARG A 268 15.98 25.58 20.35
N VAL A 269 15.89 26.37 19.28
CA VAL A 269 16.95 27.31 18.91
C VAL A 269 17.17 28.34 20.03
N LEU A 270 16.09 28.92 20.57
CA LEU A 270 16.16 29.88 21.68
C LEU A 270 16.73 29.25 22.95
N TYR A 271 16.30 28.04 23.29
CA TYR A 271 16.84 27.34 24.46
C TYR A 271 18.33 26.99 24.29
N ALA A 272 18.76 26.60 23.09
CA ALA A 272 20.16 26.37 22.78
C ALA A 272 20.99 27.67 22.84
N GLU A 273 20.43 28.80 22.41
CA GLU A 273 21.05 30.12 22.55
C GLU A 273 21.25 30.48 24.03
N MET A 274 20.20 30.33 24.85
CA MET A 274 20.27 30.58 26.29
C MET A 274 21.36 29.73 26.96
N GLN A 275 21.42 28.44 26.64
CA GLN A 275 22.45 27.54 27.17
C GLN A 275 23.87 27.95 26.75
N LEU A 276 24.06 28.37 25.49
CA LEU A 276 25.37 28.86 25.03
C LEU A 276 25.75 30.15 25.78
N ARG A 277 24.79 31.05 25.98
CA ARG A 277 25.00 32.30 26.72
C ARG A 277 25.38 32.08 28.18
N GLU A 278 24.81 31.08 28.84
CA GLU A 278 25.11 30.76 30.25
C GLU A 278 26.43 30.01 30.44
N LYS A 279 26.80 29.15 29.48
CA LYS A 279 27.91 28.19 29.66
C LYS A 279 29.20 28.58 28.94
N THR A 280 29.17 29.62 28.11
CA THR A 280 30.32 30.01 27.29
C THR A 280 30.45 31.53 27.22
N ASP A 281 31.68 32.01 27.11
CA ASP A 281 31.99 33.43 26.91
C ASP A 281 31.95 33.85 25.43
N LEU A 282 31.32 33.03 24.57
CA LEU A 282 31.20 33.30 23.14
C LEU A 282 30.41 34.58 22.92
N ASP A 283 30.87 35.43 21.99
CA ASP A 283 30.12 36.61 21.59
C ASP A 283 28.82 36.25 20.82
N PHE A 284 27.98 37.24 20.54
CA PHE A 284 26.72 37.03 19.82
C PHE A 284 26.91 36.39 18.44
N PHE A 285 27.91 36.82 17.67
CA PHE A 285 28.19 36.31 16.32
C PHE A 285 28.70 34.88 16.37
N GLN A 286 29.58 34.54 17.32
CA GLN A 286 30.09 33.20 17.54
C GLN A 286 28.97 32.25 17.97
N ARG A 287 28.08 32.66 18.88
CA ARG A 287 26.90 31.87 19.25
C ARG A 287 25.96 31.66 18.06
N ALA A 288 25.71 32.71 17.28
CA ALA A 288 24.91 32.63 16.06
C ALA A 288 25.52 31.68 15.02
N GLU A 289 26.85 31.69 14.86
CA GLU A 289 27.56 30.77 13.97
C GLU A 289 27.46 29.31 14.44
N VAL A 290 27.61 29.05 15.74
CA VAL A 290 27.45 27.70 16.31
C VAL A 290 26.02 27.19 16.08
N LEU A 291 25.01 28.02 16.33
CA LEU A 291 23.60 27.68 16.07
C LEU A 291 23.36 27.48 14.58
N ALA A 292 23.89 28.36 13.72
CA ALA A 292 23.80 28.23 12.28
C ALA A 292 24.40 26.89 11.85
N ARG A 293 25.66 26.57 12.17
CA ARG A 293 26.29 25.29 11.83
C ARG A 293 25.52 24.08 12.36
N ARG A 294 24.96 24.17 13.57
CA ARG A 294 24.13 23.11 14.17
C ARG A 294 22.87 22.84 13.37
N TYR A 295 22.29 23.87 12.76
CA TYR A 295 21.01 23.79 12.04
C TYR A 295 21.12 23.96 10.50
N ASP A 296 22.29 24.26 9.95
CA ASP A 296 22.51 24.55 8.52
C ASP A 296 22.41 23.28 7.65
N ARG A 297 22.79 22.13 8.21
CA ARG A 297 22.57 20.81 7.59
C ARG A 297 21.10 20.39 7.52
N CYS A 298 20.18 21.22 8.04
CA CYS A 298 18.76 20.90 8.16
C CYS A 298 17.88 21.51 7.05
N LYS A 299 18.45 22.02 5.96
CA LYS A 299 17.69 22.40 4.76
C LYS A 299 17.07 21.17 4.09
N ILE A 300 15.93 20.73 4.61
CA ILE A 300 14.95 20.02 3.79
C ILE A 300 14.35 21.11 2.88
N ASN A 301 14.86 21.20 1.65
CA ASN A 301 14.30 22.10 0.65
C ASN A 301 12.80 21.81 0.49
N PHE A 302 12.02 22.90 0.51
CA PHE A 302 10.57 22.92 0.35
C PHE A 302 10.13 22.53 -1.05
#